data_AF-A0A858R5H3-F1
#
_entry.id   AF-A0A858R5H3-F1
#
_cell.length_a   1.000
_cell.length_b   1.000
_cell.length_c   1.000
_cell.angle_alpha   90.00
_cell.angle_beta   90.00
_cell.angle_gamma   90.00
#
_symmetry.space_group_name_H-M   'P 1'
#
loop_
_entity.id
_entity.type
_entity.pdbx_description
1 polymer ?
#
loop_
_entity_poly.entity_id
_entity_poly.type
_entity_poly.pdbx_seq_one_letter_code
_entity_poly.pdbx_strand_id
1 'polypeptide(L)'
;MSPRRLLAVLALVLATLLGGGMPALAQDDLASAKAQGLVGERPDGLVGTVADAVPAPVAALVERVNAERRKQYGQVAQSTGRPVQEVQAIAGDKLVANTPSGQYVMNAAGRWVKK
;
A
#
# COMPACT_ATOMS: atom_id res chain seq x y z
N MET A 1 -16.60 -12.12 -13.71
CA MET A 1 -16.76 -10.66 -13.54
C MET A 1 -15.99 -9.93 -14.63
N SER A 2 -16.50 -8.84 -15.21
CA SER A 2 -15.78 -8.12 -16.27
C SER A 2 -14.58 -7.34 -15.71
N PRO A 3 -13.50 -7.12 -16.49
CA PRO A 3 -12.29 -6.39 -16.05
C PRO A 3 -12.61 -5.00 -15.48
N ARG A 4 -13.63 -4.33 -16.04
CA ARG A 4 -14.10 -3.02 -15.61
C ARG A 4 -14.66 -3.01 -14.19
N ARG A 5 -15.41 -4.07 -13.80
CA ARG A 5 -15.99 -4.18 -12.45
C ARG A 5 -14.92 -4.43 -11.39
N LEU A 6 -13.94 -5.26 -11.73
CA LEU A 6 -12.78 -5.50 -10.88
C LEU A 6 -11.96 -4.22 -10.67
N LEU A 7 -11.66 -3.47 -11.75
CA LEU A 7 -10.93 -2.22 -11.64
C LEU A 7 -11.67 -1.19 -10.79
N ALA A 8 -13.00 -1.15 -10.86
CA ALA A 8 -13.84 -0.30 -10.03
C ALA A 8 -13.84 -0.71 -8.55
N VAL A 9 -13.97 -2.01 -8.24
CA VAL A 9 -13.88 -2.52 -6.86
C VAL A 9 -12.50 -2.24 -6.27
N LEU A 10 -11.45 -2.43 -7.06
CA LEU A 10 -10.08 -2.24 -6.62
C LEU A 10 -9.70 -0.75 -6.53
N ALA A 11 -10.31 0.12 -7.34
CA ALA A 11 -10.22 1.57 -7.18
C ALA A 11 -10.97 2.05 -5.93
N LEU A 12 -12.12 1.47 -5.63
CA LEU A 12 -12.87 1.76 -4.39
C LEU A 12 -12.08 1.32 -3.16
N VAL A 13 -11.40 0.18 -3.22
CA VAL A 13 -10.52 -0.29 -2.14
C VAL A 13 -9.26 0.57 -2.02
N LEU A 14 -8.71 1.04 -3.14
CA LEU A 14 -7.61 2.01 -3.08
C LEU A 14 -8.06 3.32 -2.43
N ALA A 15 -9.29 3.78 -2.73
CA ALA A 15 -9.86 4.97 -2.12
C ALA A 15 -10.12 4.79 -0.61
N THR A 16 -10.54 3.60 -0.16
CA THR A 16 -10.66 3.33 1.29
C THR A 16 -9.29 3.19 1.98
N LEU A 17 -8.28 2.64 1.29
CA LEU A 17 -6.90 2.59 1.78
C LEU A 17 -6.26 3.97 1.88
N LEU A 18 -6.66 4.91 1.02
CA LEU A 18 -6.20 6.30 1.00
C LEU A 18 -7.04 7.25 1.85
N GLY A 19 -8.22 6.84 2.36
CA GLY A 19 -9.11 7.79 3.04
C GLY A 19 -10.30 7.25 3.86
N GLY A 20 -10.51 5.94 4.01
CA GLY A 20 -11.76 5.43 4.62
C GLY A 20 -11.65 4.25 5.60
N GLY A 21 -10.54 3.50 5.63
CA GLY A 21 -10.42 2.28 6.43
C GLY A 21 -9.46 2.36 7.63
N MET A 22 -8.62 3.40 7.71
CA MET A 22 -7.67 3.60 8.81
C MET A 22 -7.99 4.88 9.58
N PRO A 23 -7.62 4.97 10.88
CA PRO A 23 -7.71 6.22 11.62
C PRO A 23 -6.99 7.33 10.84
N ALA A 24 -7.61 8.51 10.74
CA ALA A 24 -7.06 9.65 9.98
C ALA A 24 -5.61 9.95 10.40
N LEU A 25 -5.33 9.88 11.71
CA LEU A 25 -3.97 10.05 12.26
C LEU A 25 -2.96 9.05 11.68
N ALA A 26 -3.33 7.79 11.50
CA ALA A 26 -2.42 6.78 10.95
C ALA A 26 -2.17 7.00 9.44
N GLN A 27 -3.11 7.62 8.73
CA GLN A 27 -2.94 7.98 7.33
C GLN A 27 -2.00 9.19 7.18
N ASP A 28 -2.18 10.20 8.02
CA ASP A 28 -1.32 11.37 8.07
C ASP A 28 0.11 10.99 8.47
N ASP A 29 0.27 10.12 9.47
CA ASP A 29 1.56 9.57 9.89
C ASP A 29 2.23 8.80 8.74
N LEU A 30 1.48 8.01 7.98
CA LEU A 30 2.02 7.27 6.84
C LEU A 30 2.46 8.23 5.74
N ALA A 31 1.65 9.22 5.40
CA ALA A 31 1.99 10.23 4.41
C ALA A 31 3.26 10.99 4.82
N SER A 32 3.36 11.39 6.09
CA SER A 32 4.53 12.05 6.67
C SER A 32 5.77 11.17 6.62
N ALA A 33 5.68 9.90 7.02
CA ALA A 33 6.79 8.96 6.98
C ALA A 33 7.29 8.69 5.55
N LYS A 34 6.38 8.64 4.57
CA LYS A 34 6.74 8.50 3.15
C LYS A 34 7.39 9.76 2.59
N ALA A 35 6.90 10.94 2.95
CA ALA A 35 7.49 12.22 2.55
C ALA A 35 8.90 12.40 3.12
N GLN A 36 9.14 11.91 4.34
CA GLN A 36 10.47 11.91 4.98
C GLN A 36 11.40 10.82 4.42
N GLY A 37 10.89 9.92 3.57
CA GLY A 37 11.67 8.82 3.00
C GLY A 37 11.99 7.69 3.97
N LEU A 38 11.25 7.59 5.07
CA LEU A 38 11.40 6.51 6.06
C LEU A 38 10.66 5.23 5.61
N VAL A 39 9.59 5.40 4.84
CA VAL A 39 8.70 4.35 4.36
C VAL A 39 8.48 4.48 2.85
N GLY A 40 8.36 3.37 2.14
CA GLY A 40 8.06 3.32 0.71
C GLY A 40 6.99 2.30 0.34
N GLU A 41 6.44 2.41 -0.87
CA GLU A 41 5.46 1.45 -1.42
C GLU A 41 6.14 0.23 -2.03
N ARG A 42 5.54 -0.94 -1.85
CA ARG A 42 6.00 -2.23 -2.39
C ARG A 42 5.08 -2.71 -3.52
N PRO A 43 5.59 -3.52 -4.47
CA PRO A 43 4.80 -4.03 -5.59
C PRO A 43 3.69 -5.02 -5.19
N ASP A 44 3.70 -5.53 -3.96
CA ASP A 44 2.63 -6.37 -3.40
C ASP A 44 1.52 -5.54 -2.72
N GLY A 45 1.53 -4.22 -2.90
CA GLY A 45 0.57 -3.30 -2.31
C GLY A 45 0.81 -3.03 -0.83
N LEU A 46 1.90 -3.50 -0.24
CA LEU A 46 2.26 -3.17 1.15
C LEU A 46 3.22 -1.99 1.21
N VAL A 47 3.50 -1.51 2.42
CA VAL A 47 4.60 -0.57 2.68
C VAL A 47 5.76 -1.26 3.38
N GLY A 48 6.95 -0.69 3.27
CA GLY A 48 8.14 -1.17 3.97
C GLY A 48 9.04 0.00 4.39
N THR A 49 9.92 -0.26 5.35
CA THR A 49 10.94 0.71 5.78
C THR A 49 12.03 0.82 4.72
N VAL A 50 12.45 2.03 4.40
CA VAL A 50 13.47 2.29 3.37
C VAL A 50 14.88 1.97 3.89
N ALA A 51 15.10 2.19 5.19
CA ALA A 51 16.33 1.86 5.89
C ALA A 51 16.13 0.64 6.81
N ASP A 52 17.24 -0.04 7.12
CA ASP A 52 17.25 -1.20 8.03
C ASP A 52 16.89 -0.81 9.47
N ALA A 53 17.18 0.44 9.86
CA ALA A 53 16.80 1.01 11.15
C ALA A 53 15.90 2.23 10.95
N VAL A 54 14.74 2.21 11.59
CA VAL A 54 13.81 3.33 11.67
C VAL A 54 13.36 3.52 13.13
N PRO A 55 12.87 4.71 13.51
CA PRO A 55 12.27 4.89 14.83
C PRO A 55 11.15 3.87 15.10
N ALA A 56 11.06 3.37 16.33
CA ALA A 56 10.04 2.37 16.72
C ALA A 56 8.58 2.76 16.33
N PRO A 57 8.16 4.05 16.41
CA PRO A 57 6.85 4.46 15.93
C PRO A 57 6.63 4.20 14.43
N VAL A 58 7.66 4.33 13.60
CA VAL A 58 7.59 4.09 12.15
C VAL A 58 7.46 2.60 11.86
N ALA A 59 8.22 1.75 12.55
CA ALA A 59 8.07 0.30 12.44
C ALA A 59 6.66 -0.15 12.84
N ALA A 60 6.14 0.36 13.96
CA ALA A 60 4.78 0.07 14.40
C ALA A 60 3.72 0.56 13.41
N LEU A 61 3.94 1.73 12.79
CA LEU A 61 3.07 2.26 11.74
C LEU A 61 3.03 1.35 10.52
N VAL A 62 4.18 0.89 10.02
CA VAL A 62 4.28 -0.05 8.89
C VAL A 62 3.49 -1.33 9.17
N GLU A 63 3.64 -1.91 10.36
CA GLU A 63 2.89 -3.11 10.74
C GLU A 63 1.38 -2.89 10.78
N ARG A 64 0.92 -1.80 11.41
CA ARG A 64 -0.51 -1.45 11.46
C ARG A 64 -1.09 -1.26 10.06
N VAL A 65 -0.41 -0.49 9.21
CA VAL A 65 -0.83 -0.21 7.83
C VAL A 65 -0.92 -1.51 7.02
N ASN A 66 0.11 -2.35 7.12
CA ASN A 66 0.15 -3.60 6.38
C ASN A 66 -0.92 -4.60 6.87
N ALA A 67 -1.21 -4.64 8.17
CA ALA A 67 -2.28 -5.47 8.72
C ALA A 67 -3.65 -5.09 8.13
N GLU A 68 -3.97 -3.79 8.09
CA GLU A 68 -5.23 -3.32 7.52
C GLU A 68 -5.27 -3.54 6.00
N ARG A 69 -4.19 -3.25 5.27
CA ARG A 69 -4.11 -3.53 3.82
C ARG A 69 -4.37 -5.00 3.50
N ARG A 70 -3.73 -5.92 4.22
CA ARG A 70 -3.94 -7.38 4.06
C ARG A 70 -5.40 -7.78 4.30
N LYS A 71 -6.03 -7.25 5.34
CA LYS A 71 -7.45 -7.50 5.63
C LYS A 71 -8.34 -7.04 4.48
N GLN A 72 -8.13 -5.82 3.98
CA GLN A 72 -8.89 -5.28 2.84
C GLN A 72 -8.68 -6.11 1.57
N TYR A 73 -7.44 -6.49 1.26
CA TYR A 73 -7.15 -7.35 0.11
C TYR A 73 -7.83 -8.72 0.22
N GLY A 74 -7.86 -9.30 1.42
CA GLY A 74 -8.61 -10.54 1.68
C GLY A 74 -10.11 -10.40 1.41
N GLN A 75 -10.73 -9.31 1.85
CA GLN A 75 -12.15 -9.04 1.60
C GLN A 75 -12.46 -8.86 0.11
N VAL A 76 -11.58 -8.20 -0.63
CA VAL A 76 -11.71 -8.07 -2.09
C VAL A 76 -11.53 -9.41 -2.78
N ALA A 77 -10.51 -10.18 -2.39
CA ALA A 77 -10.27 -11.51 -2.94
C ALA A 77 -11.50 -12.41 -2.79
N GLN A 78 -12.08 -12.44 -1.58
CA GLN A 78 -13.30 -13.20 -1.28
C GLN A 78 -14.51 -12.71 -2.08
N SER A 79 -14.79 -11.41 -2.10
CA SER A 79 -15.95 -10.85 -2.81
C SER A 79 -15.85 -10.93 -4.33
N THR A 80 -14.63 -11.02 -4.87
CA THR A 80 -14.38 -11.09 -6.32
C THR A 80 -14.10 -12.50 -6.82
N GLY A 81 -13.87 -13.46 -5.93
CA GLY A 81 -13.49 -14.84 -6.26
C GLY A 81 -12.08 -14.95 -6.87
N ARG A 82 -11.17 -14.04 -6.53
CA ARG A 82 -9.81 -13.97 -7.09
C ARG A 82 -8.75 -14.29 -6.04
N PRO A 83 -7.56 -14.76 -6.44
CA PRO A 83 -6.43 -14.91 -5.53
C PRO A 83 -6.06 -13.57 -4.89
N VAL A 84 -5.75 -13.58 -3.59
CA VAL A 84 -5.34 -12.36 -2.86
C VAL A 84 -4.07 -11.75 -3.45
N GLN A 85 -3.16 -12.58 -3.96
CA GLN A 85 -1.92 -12.16 -4.63
C GLN A 85 -2.21 -11.33 -5.89
N GLU A 86 -3.27 -11.66 -6.61
CA GLU A 86 -3.68 -10.90 -7.81
C GLU A 86 -4.28 -9.54 -7.42
N VAL A 87 -5.06 -9.48 -6.33
CA VAL A 87 -5.55 -8.21 -5.77
C VAL A 87 -4.38 -7.34 -5.31
N GLN A 88 -3.43 -7.93 -4.60
CA GLN A 88 -2.22 -7.27 -4.10
C GLN A 88 -1.37 -6.68 -5.23
N ALA A 89 -1.12 -7.45 -6.29
CA ALA A 89 -0.34 -6.99 -7.45
C ALA A 89 -0.99 -5.76 -8.10
N ILE A 90 -2.29 -5.81 -8.37
CA ILE A 90 -2.99 -4.67 -8.98
C ILE A 90 -3.01 -3.46 -8.04
N ALA A 91 -3.15 -3.67 -6.72
CA ALA A 91 -3.09 -2.60 -5.75
C ALA A 91 -1.68 -1.98 -5.68
N GLY A 92 -0.64 -2.81 -5.65
CA GLY A 92 0.76 -2.41 -5.67
C GLY A 92 1.12 -1.60 -6.89
N ASP A 93 0.75 -2.06 -8.08
CA ASP A 93 0.95 -1.32 -9.33
C ASP A 93 0.36 0.09 -9.25
N LYS A 94 -0.88 0.21 -8.75
CA LYS A 94 -1.53 1.52 -8.58
C LYS A 94 -0.86 2.38 -7.51
N LEU A 95 -0.48 1.82 -6.36
CA LEU A 95 0.17 2.56 -5.28
C LEU A 95 1.55 3.09 -5.70
N VAL A 96 2.34 2.26 -6.38
CA VAL A 96 3.64 2.63 -6.96
C VAL A 96 3.45 3.70 -8.05
N ALA A 97 2.48 3.50 -8.96
CA ALA A 97 2.18 4.47 -10.02
C ALA A 97 1.70 5.83 -9.46
N ASN A 98 0.94 5.84 -8.37
CA ASN A 98 0.45 7.06 -7.72
C ASN A 98 1.39 7.64 -6.67
N THR A 99 2.52 6.98 -6.37
CA THR A 99 3.51 7.53 -5.43
C THR A 99 4.05 8.86 -5.98
N PRO A 100 4.05 9.96 -5.20
CA PRO A 100 4.62 11.23 -5.63
C PRO A 100 6.12 11.15 -5.93
N SER A 101 6.60 11.98 -6.85
CA SER A 101 8.04 12.14 -7.07
C SER A 101 8.74 12.60 -5.78
N GLY A 102 9.95 12.12 -5.57
CA GLY A 102 10.72 12.32 -4.35
C GLY A 102 10.43 11.33 -3.22
N GLN A 103 9.44 10.43 -3.37
CA GLN A 103 9.18 9.34 -2.41
C GLN A 103 9.74 7.99 -2.92
N TYR A 104 9.81 6.99 -2.03
CA TYR A 104 10.42 5.70 -2.35
C TYR A 104 9.39 4.65 -2.78
N VAL A 105 9.78 3.85 -3.77
CA VAL A 105 9.10 2.63 -4.21
C VAL A 105 10.10 1.49 -4.33
N MET A 106 9.66 0.25 -4.11
CA MET A 106 10.51 -0.93 -4.31
C MET A 106 10.43 -1.39 -5.76
N ASN A 107 11.58 -1.55 -6.42
CA ASN A 107 11.65 -2.06 -7.78
C ASN A 107 11.57 -3.60 -7.83
N ALA A 108 11.47 -4.17 -9.04
CA ALA A 108 11.38 -5.61 -9.25
C ALA A 108 12.61 -6.40 -8.74
N ALA A 109 13.76 -5.75 -8.56
CA ALA A 109 14.96 -6.36 -7.97
C ALA A 109 14.98 -6.26 -6.43
N GLY A 110 13.88 -5.85 -5.80
CA GLY A 110 13.77 -5.72 -4.34
C GLY A 110 14.50 -4.51 -3.76
N ARG A 111 14.94 -3.55 -4.59
CA ARG A 111 15.68 -2.37 -4.14
C ARG A 111 14.75 -1.15 -4.04
N TRP A 112 14.94 -0.36 -2.99
CA TRP A 112 14.30 0.94 -2.87
C TRP A 112 14.86 1.92 -3.91
N VAL A 113 13.97 2.59 -4.64
CA VAL A 113 14.29 3.65 -5.58
C VAL A 113 13.45 4.87 -5.27
N LYS A 114 14.07 6.05 -5.32
CA LYS A 114 13.37 7.33 -5.21
C LYS A 114 12.76 7.65 -6.58
N LYS A 115 11.45 7.89 -6.62
CA LYS A 115 10.70 8.17 -7.84
C LYS A 115 10.87 9.61 -8.31
#